data_AF-A0A9W9TER5-F1
#
_entry.id   AF-A0A9W9TER5-F1
#
_cell.length_a   1.000
_cell.length_b   1.000
_cell.length_c   1.000
_cell.angle_alpha   90.00
_cell.angle_beta   90.00
_cell.angle_gamma   90.00
#
_symmetry.space_group_name_H-M   'P 1'
#
loop_
_entity.id
_entity.type
_entity.pdbx_description
1 polymer ?
#
loop_
_entity_poly.entity_id
_entity_poly.type
_entity_poly.pdbx_seq_one_letter_code
_entity_poly.pdbx_strand_id
1 'polypeptide(L)'
;MAPSPPSHRPRKKRRTPVAPGSNNNLILNVKNGEPSFPLVSFLWAARAGVSQWLILPLTLMAVGLFRWAVSLWGYSGFQVPPMHGDFEAQRHWMEITTHLPIFKWYTYDLQYWGLDYPPLTAYHSWLCGKVGSIFNPAWFALDESRGFESADLKVYMRATVIISEYLIYIPAVVTFLRRYTRMHGVHAWSASIALVAILLQPATILVDHGHFQYNTVMLGLFVASLDAILAGRMLWACIFFVGALGFKQMALYYAPVIFAYLLGVCFFPQIKIVRLVNIALVTVLSFTLLFAPLLVSATGIEARQEFASAPQPPLLQTLLQVLPITLDSKSIPYALLYQLTQTVHRIFPFARGLFEDKVANAWCALHTFYKLHRFDASLLQRASLAATLASIIVPCARKERPPSLLPMTLSLAGNGGLNKENRAWVGWANVLGSWTMFPLLKREELRVPYVVITLLWAYLLGLPPTSLETYHSRSTKDDPNSQFELHALTKILHFVFYVAMVAWHVLEAFVPPPAGKPDLWVVLNALIGAGGFGIAYLWSMWKLLVHCQRIAREASEDDDRKKKQ
;
A
#
# COMPACT_ATOMS: atom_id res chain seq x y z
N MET A 1 -43.98 69.51 -9.03
CA MET A 1 -43.03 68.41 -9.30
C MET A 1 -41.88 68.57 -8.31
N ALA A 2 -41.81 67.71 -7.31
CA ALA A 2 -40.66 67.59 -6.39
C ALA A 2 -40.09 66.17 -6.54
N PRO A 3 -38.75 65.99 -6.60
CA PRO A 3 -38.15 64.70 -6.90
C PRO A 3 -38.23 63.77 -5.69
N SER A 4 -38.52 62.49 -5.94
CA SER A 4 -38.48 61.42 -4.95
C SER A 4 -37.04 61.14 -4.49
N PRO A 5 -36.83 60.78 -3.20
CA PRO A 5 -35.49 60.50 -2.70
C PRO A 5 -34.99 59.12 -3.19
N PRO A 6 -33.66 58.94 -3.34
CA PRO A 6 -33.10 57.69 -3.83
C PRO A 6 -33.24 56.58 -2.77
N SER A 7 -33.87 55.46 -3.13
CA SER A 7 -33.93 54.28 -2.27
C SER A 7 -32.58 53.55 -2.26
N HIS A 8 -31.65 53.98 -1.40
CA HIS A 8 -30.43 53.22 -1.15
C HIS A 8 -30.75 52.04 -0.22
N ARG A 9 -31.26 50.92 -0.78
CA ARG A 9 -31.27 49.65 -0.06
C ARG A 9 -29.82 49.16 0.03
N PRO A 10 -29.23 49.03 1.24
CA PRO A 10 -27.90 48.45 1.35
C PRO A 10 -27.96 47.00 0.83
N ARG A 11 -27.09 46.67 -0.12
CA ARG A 11 -26.89 45.31 -0.61
C ARG A 11 -26.58 44.44 0.60
N LYS A 12 -27.56 43.68 1.10
CA LYS A 12 -27.36 42.65 2.11
C LYS A 12 -26.25 41.75 1.56
N LYS A 13 -25.03 41.84 2.11
CA LYS A 13 -24.02 40.81 1.97
C LYS A 13 -24.72 39.52 2.38
N ARG A 14 -24.95 38.64 1.41
CA ARG A 14 -25.49 37.31 1.65
C ARG A 14 -24.48 36.60 2.54
N ARG A 15 -24.63 36.70 3.86
CA ARG A 15 -24.02 35.78 4.80
C ARG A 15 -24.69 34.45 4.51
N THR A 16 -24.10 33.68 3.60
CA THR A 16 -24.35 32.24 3.54
C THR A 16 -24.04 31.71 4.94
N PRO A 17 -25.02 31.13 5.65
CA PRO A 17 -24.72 30.49 6.92
C PRO A 17 -23.76 29.34 6.59
N VAL A 18 -22.51 29.48 6.99
CA VAL A 18 -21.54 28.41 6.92
C VAL A 18 -21.99 27.41 7.98
N ALA A 19 -22.59 26.31 7.54
CA ALA A 19 -22.81 25.17 8.42
C ALA A 19 -21.46 24.83 9.09
N PRO A 20 -21.38 24.73 10.42
CA PRO A 20 -20.18 24.28 11.10
C PRO A 20 -19.93 22.83 10.65
N GLY A 21 -18.93 22.64 9.78
CA GLY A 21 -18.66 21.36 9.13
C GLY A 21 -18.51 21.39 7.60
N SER A 22 -18.67 22.54 6.93
CA SER A 22 -18.30 22.63 5.50
C SER A 22 -16.78 22.52 5.32
N ASN A 23 -16.33 21.51 4.56
CA ASN A 23 -14.92 21.32 4.17
C ASN A 23 -14.28 22.55 3.47
N ASN A 24 -15.05 23.58 3.14
CA ASN A 24 -14.55 24.84 2.60
C ASN A 24 -13.54 25.53 3.54
N ASN A 25 -13.72 25.42 4.87
CA ASN A 25 -12.79 26.04 5.83
C ASN A 25 -11.41 25.36 5.89
N LEU A 26 -11.30 24.12 5.36
CA LEU A 26 -10.03 23.40 5.25
C LEU A 26 -9.26 23.74 3.97
N ILE A 27 -9.93 24.36 3.00
CA ILE A 27 -9.39 24.71 1.67
C ILE A 27 -9.10 26.20 1.56
N LEU A 28 -9.86 27.02 2.29
CA LEU A 28 -9.77 28.47 2.25
C LEU A 28 -9.32 29.03 3.60
N ASN A 29 -8.41 29.99 3.55
CA ASN A 29 -8.12 30.81 4.71
C ASN A 29 -9.30 31.77 4.96
N VAL A 30 -9.95 31.65 6.13
CA VAL A 30 -11.20 32.35 6.47
C VAL A 30 -11.03 33.88 6.45
N LYS A 31 -9.81 34.39 6.65
CA LYS A 31 -9.52 35.83 6.68
C LYS A 31 -9.47 36.48 5.30
N ASN A 32 -8.84 35.81 4.32
CA ASN A 32 -8.51 36.43 3.02
C ASN A 32 -9.11 35.71 1.80
N GLY A 33 -9.70 34.52 1.99
CA GLY A 33 -10.16 33.69 0.87
C GLY A 33 -9.03 33.07 0.03
N GLU A 34 -7.80 33.13 0.51
CA GLU A 34 -6.61 32.52 -0.10
C GLU A 34 -6.57 31.00 0.11
N PRO A 35 -5.82 30.24 -0.73
CA PRO A 35 -5.55 28.83 -0.51
C PRO A 35 -5.01 28.54 0.89
N SER A 36 -5.51 27.52 1.56
CA SER A 36 -5.09 27.19 2.92
C SER A 36 -3.68 26.57 3.01
N PHE A 37 -3.26 25.79 2.00
CA PHE A 37 -1.93 25.16 1.93
C PHE A 37 -1.50 24.90 0.47
N PRO A 38 -0.21 24.56 0.22
CA PRO A 38 0.37 24.56 -1.13
C PRO A 38 -0.33 23.67 -2.16
N LEU A 39 -0.79 22.46 -1.80
CA LEU A 39 -1.53 21.61 -2.74
C LEU A 39 -2.86 22.24 -3.19
N VAL A 40 -3.54 22.99 -2.32
CA VAL A 40 -4.74 23.74 -2.71
C VAL A 40 -4.38 24.85 -3.68
N SER A 41 -3.24 25.50 -3.47
CA SER A 41 -2.71 26.53 -4.37
C SER A 41 -2.31 25.93 -5.72
N PHE A 42 -1.67 24.76 -5.73
CA PHE A 42 -1.28 24.02 -6.92
C PHE A 42 -2.48 23.69 -7.82
N LEU A 43 -3.61 23.30 -7.21
CA LEU A 43 -4.84 23.01 -7.94
C LEU A 43 -5.72 24.25 -8.16
N TRP A 44 -5.34 25.43 -7.66
CA TRP A 44 -6.22 26.60 -7.58
C TRP A 44 -6.78 27.03 -8.93
N ALA A 45 -5.95 27.02 -9.97
CA ALA A 45 -6.35 27.37 -11.33
C ALA A 45 -7.47 26.45 -11.87
N ALA A 46 -7.53 25.18 -11.44
CA ALA A 46 -8.56 24.23 -11.85
C ALA A 46 -9.88 24.39 -11.09
N ARG A 47 -9.94 25.24 -10.05
CA ARG A 47 -11.15 25.44 -9.23
C ARG A 47 -12.24 26.24 -9.95
N ALA A 48 -11.85 27.23 -10.75
CA ALA A 48 -12.74 28.22 -11.36
C ALA A 48 -12.53 28.23 -12.87
N GLY A 49 -13.20 27.32 -13.58
CA GLY A 49 -13.20 27.30 -15.05
C GLY A 49 -13.00 25.93 -15.68
N VAL A 50 -12.50 24.94 -14.93
CA VAL A 50 -12.35 23.57 -15.41
C VAL A 50 -13.56 22.75 -14.99
N SER A 51 -14.22 22.11 -15.98
CA SER A 51 -15.28 21.15 -15.72
C SER A 51 -14.79 20.07 -14.74
N GLN A 52 -15.62 19.63 -13.79
CA GLN A 52 -15.25 18.53 -12.88
C GLN A 52 -14.84 17.26 -13.62
N TRP A 53 -15.35 17.09 -14.85
CA TRP A 53 -15.00 16.00 -15.76
C TRP A 53 -13.56 16.08 -16.30
N LEU A 54 -12.98 17.28 -16.37
CA LEU A 54 -11.60 17.50 -16.84
C LEU A 54 -10.56 17.43 -15.73
N ILE A 55 -10.94 17.63 -14.46
CA ILE A 55 -10.01 17.58 -13.32
C ILE A 55 -9.32 16.21 -13.22
N LEU A 56 -10.09 15.13 -13.36
CA LEU A 56 -9.53 13.77 -13.25
C LEU A 56 -8.54 13.46 -14.38
N PRO A 57 -8.87 13.61 -15.68
CA PRO A 57 -7.89 13.41 -16.76
C PRO A 57 -6.62 14.24 -16.60
N LEU A 58 -6.73 15.53 -16.24
CA LEU A 58 -5.57 16.39 -16.02
C LEU A 58 -4.72 15.91 -14.83
N THR A 59 -5.37 15.47 -13.76
CA THR A 59 -4.68 14.86 -12.62
C THR A 59 -3.92 13.62 -13.06
N LEU A 60 -4.58 12.70 -13.76
CA LEU A 60 -3.97 11.46 -14.22
C LEU A 60 -2.81 11.72 -15.20
N MET A 61 -2.92 12.73 -16.06
CA MET A 61 -1.83 13.14 -16.94
C MET A 61 -0.64 13.67 -16.14
N ALA A 62 -0.87 14.60 -15.20
CA ALA A 62 0.20 15.17 -14.37
C ALA A 62 0.89 14.12 -13.50
N VAL A 63 0.14 13.25 -12.81
CA VAL A 63 0.74 12.20 -12.00
C VAL A 63 1.44 11.15 -12.88
N GLY A 64 0.86 10.82 -14.05
CA GLY A 64 1.50 9.95 -15.04
C GLY A 64 2.86 10.49 -15.50
N LEU A 65 2.98 11.81 -15.70
CA LEU A 65 4.26 12.46 -16.04
C LEU A 65 5.28 12.31 -14.92
N PHE A 66 4.90 12.49 -13.64
CA PHE A 66 5.83 12.28 -12.53
C PHE A 66 6.31 10.83 -12.45
N ARG A 67 5.42 9.85 -12.66
CA ARG A 67 5.77 8.43 -12.71
C ARG A 67 6.72 8.11 -13.86
N TRP A 68 6.41 8.60 -15.05
CA TRP A 68 7.27 8.42 -16.22
C TRP A 68 8.63 9.10 -16.04
N ALA A 69 8.68 10.29 -15.45
CA ALA A 69 9.95 10.99 -15.18
C ALA A 69 10.87 10.20 -14.24
N VAL A 70 10.31 9.53 -13.22
CA VAL A 70 11.09 8.63 -12.33
C VAL A 70 11.56 7.39 -13.07
N SER A 71 10.77 6.86 -14.00
CA SER A 71 11.09 5.63 -14.75
C SER A 71 12.29 5.77 -15.70
N LEU A 72 12.69 7.00 -16.03
CA LEU A 72 13.87 7.31 -16.82
C LEU A 72 15.19 6.98 -16.09
N TRP A 73 15.18 6.94 -14.75
CA TRP A 73 16.36 6.69 -13.93
C TRP A 73 16.70 5.19 -13.82
N GLY A 74 17.75 4.85 -13.06
CA GLY A 74 18.17 3.47 -12.79
C GLY A 74 17.06 2.59 -12.22
N TYR A 75 17.30 1.28 -12.19
CA TYR A 75 16.41 0.28 -11.61
C TYR A 75 17.18 -0.72 -10.75
N SER A 76 16.46 -1.53 -9.98
CA SER A 76 17.03 -2.59 -9.15
C SER A 76 17.92 -3.54 -9.96
N GLY A 77 19.22 -3.52 -9.68
CA GLY A 77 20.22 -4.40 -10.30
C GLY A 77 20.76 -3.97 -11.66
N PHE A 78 20.58 -2.71 -12.06
CA PHE A 78 21.16 -2.18 -13.31
C PHE A 78 22.69 -2.34 -13.32
N GLN A 79 23.22 -3.04 -14.32
CA GLN A 79 24.66 -3.32 -14.49
C GLN A 79 25.32 -4.03 -13.29
N VAL A 80 24.57 -4.89 -12.58
CA VAL A 80 25.10 -5.69 -11.45
C VAL A 80 25.05 -7.20 -11.76
N PRO A 81 25.92 -7.72 -12.66
CA PRO A 81 26.00 -9.15 -12.89
C PRO A 81 26.53 -9.90 -11.65
N PRO A 82 26.29 -11.23 -11.53
CA PRO A 82 25.57 -12.08 -12.48
C PRO A 82 24.05 -12.14 -12.25
N MET A 83 23.56 -11.74 -11.07
CA MET A 83 22.15 -11.92 -10.69
C MET A 83 21.29 -10.68 -10.96
N HIS A 84 21.86 -9.48 -11.14
CA HIS A 84 21.08 -8.24 -11.23
C HIS A 84 20.12 -8.08 -10.03
N GLY A 85 18.88 -7.64 -10.24
CA GLY A 85 17.93 -7.27 -9.19
C GLY A 85 16.49 -7.52 -9.61
N ASP A 86 15.55 -6.82 -8.98
CA ASP A 86 14.11 -7.06 -9.16
C ASP A 86 13.65 -6.87 -10.61
N PHE A 87 14.30 -5.99 -11.39
CA PHE A 87 14.01 -5.85 -12.81
C PHE A 87 14.24 -7.16 -13.59
N GLU A 88 15.38 -7.81 -13.34
CA GLU A 88 15.73 -9.09 -13.94
C GLU A 88 14.85 -10.22 -13.42
N ALA A 89 14.48 -10.20 -12.13
CA ALA A 89 13.53 -11.16 -11.58
C ALA A 89 12.20 -11.13 -12.34
N GLN A 90 11.62 -9.94 -12.56
CA GLN A 90 10.38 -9.80 -13.31
C GLN A 90 10.55 -10.20 -14.79
N ARG A 91 11.66 -9.80 -15.44
CA ARG A 91 11.97 -10.19 -16.83
C ARG A 91 12.06 -11.71 -16.97
N HIS A 92 12.79 -12.36 -16.05
CA HIS A 92 12.93 -13.81 -16.02
C HIS A 92 11.58 -14.50 -15.77
N TRP A 93 10.71 -13.94 -14.92
CA TRP A 93 9.35 -14.47 -14.77
C TRP A 93 8.53 -14.37 -16.07
N MET A 94 8.70 -13.32 -16.87
CA MET A 94 8.07 -13.22 -18.20
C MET A 94 8.64 -14.25 -19.18
N GLU A 95 9.95 -14.49 -19.16
CA GLU A 95 10.63 -15.53 -19.93
C GLU A 95 10.12 -16.94 -19.58
N ILE A 96 10.19 -17.36 -18.32
CA ILE A 96 9.84 -18.72 -17.94
C ILE A 96 8.34 -18.99 -18.14
N THR A 97 7.48 -18.01 -17.88
CA THR A 97 6.03 -18.21 -18.01
C THR A 97 5.58 -18.28 -19.46
N THR A 98 6.31 -17.66 -20.39
CA THR A 98 5.97 -17.69 -21.82
C THR A 98 6.46 -18.93 -22.55
N HIS A 99 7.54 -19.55 -22.08
CA HIS A 99 8.20 -20.67 -22.73
C HIS A 99 7.97 -22.03 -22.05
N LEU A 100 7.87 -22.08 -20.72
CA LEU A 100 7.72 -23.35 -20.00
C LEU A 100 6.26 -23.76 -19.83
N PRO A 101 5.97 -25.08 -19.81
CA PRO A 101 4.69 -25.60 -19.34
C PRO A 101 4.34 -25.09 -17.94
N ILE A 102 3.06 -24.84 -17.68
CA ILE A 102 2.57 -24.23 -16.43
C ILE A 102 3.03 -24.99 -15.18
N PHE A 103 3.08 -26.32 -15.23
CA PHE A 103 3.54 -27.15 -14.10
C PHE A 103 5.02 -26.92 -13.72
N LYS A 104 5.85 -26.35 -14.60
CA LYS A 104 7.27 -26.07 -14.33
C LYS A 104 7.54 -24.70 -13.71
N TRP A 105 6.57 -23.79 -13.69
CA TRP A 105 6.80 -22.39 -13.29
C TRP A 105 7.36 -22.23 -11.87
N TYR A 106 7.07 -23.17 -10.97
CA TYR A 106 7.51 -23.16 -9.56
C TYR A 106 8.60 -24.19 -9.24
N THR A 107 9.14 -24.89 -10.24
CA THR A 107 10.19 -25.91 -10.07
C THR A 107 11.44 -25.62 -10.90
N TYR A 108 11.30 -24.85 -11.97
CA TYR A 108 12.41 -24.49 -12.85
C TYR A 108 13.40 -23.54 -12.19
N ASP A 109 14.69 -23.86 -12.33
CA ASP A 109 15.87 -23.10 -11.89
C ASP A 109 15.66 -22.18 -10.67
N LEU A 110 15.38 -22.78 -9.52
CA LEU A 110 15.01 -22.05 -8.30
C LEU A 110 16.13 -21.14 -7.75
N GLN A 111 17.37 -21.29 -8.23
CA GLN A 111 18.52 -20.49 -7.81
C GLN A 111 18.64 -19.17 -8.57
N TYR A 112 18.16 -19.12 -9.81
CA TYR A 112 18.15 -17.92 -10.64
C TYR A 112 16.75 -17.30 -10.69
N TRP A 113 16.43 -16.43 -9.72
CA TRP A 113 15.13 -15.72 -9.65
C TRP A 113 13.88 -16.59 -9.82
N GLY A 114 13.85 -17.74 -9.14
CA GLY A 114 12.67 -18.61 -9.13
C GLY A 114 11.39 -17.86 -8.74
N LEU A 115 10.26 -18.33 -9.26
CA LEU A 115 8.97 -17.68 -9.07
C LEU A 115 8.51 -17.79 -7.60
N ASP A 116 8.48 -16.65 -6.91
CA ASP A 116 8.18 -16.57 -5.47
C ASP A 116 6.81 -15.97 -5.15
N TYR A 117 6.10 -15.50 -6.17
CA TYR A 117 4.79 -14.86 -6.01
C TYR A 117 3.65 -15.82 -6.38
N PRO A 118 2.43 -15.57 -5.87
CA PRO A 118 1.29 -16.44 -6.15
C PRO A 118 0.82 -16.36 -7.61
N PRO A 119 -0.08 -17.27 -8.04
CA PRO A 119 -0.32 -17.53 -9.47
C PRO A 119 -0.76 -16.33 -10.31
N LEU A 120 -1.44 -15.33 -9.72
CA LEU A 120 -1.89 -14.16 -10.48
C LEU A 120 -0.71 -13.32 -10.98
N THR A 121 0.40 -13.28 -10.23
CA THR A 121 1.64 -12.67 -10.74
C THR A 121 2.18 -13.46 -11.91
N ALA A 122 2.18 -14.80 -11.85
CA ALA A 122 2.65 -15.62 -12.95
C ALA A 122 1.83 -15.39 -14.23
N TYR A 123 0.50 -15.30 -14.11
CA TYR A 123 -0.38 -14.97 -15.24
C TYR A 123 -0.17 -13.55 -15.76
N HIS A 124 0.12 -12.60 -14.87
CA HIS A 124 0.47 -11.23 -15.24
C HIS A 124 1.80 -11.17 -16.01
N SER A 125 2.84 -11.86 -15.52
CA SER A 125 4.12 -12.00 -16.20
C SER A 125 3.98 -12.74 -17.53
N TRP A 126 3.14 -13.76 -17.61
CA TRP A 126 2.83 -14.46 -18.87
C TRP A 126 2.22 -13.51 -19.90
N LEU A 127 1.22 -12.70 -19.51
CA LEU A 127 0.59 -11.73 -20.40
C LEU A 127 1.59 -10.66 -20.86
N CYS A 128 2.37 -10.10 -19.94
CA CYS A 128 3.41 -9.12 -20.27
C CYS A 128 4.51 -9.74 -21.13
N GLY A 129 4.94 -10.96 -20.86
CA GLY A 129 5.92 -11.65 -21.70
C GLY A 129 5.38 -11.87 -23.11
N LYS A 130 4.15 -12.37 -23.26
CA LYS A 130 3.53 -12.61 -24.58
C LYS A 130 3.39 -11.32 -25.39
N VAL A 131 2.94 -10.22 -24.76
CA VAL A 131 2.85 -8.92 -25.44
C VAL A 131 4.25 -8.41 -25.81
N GLY A 132 5.24 -8.57 -24.93
CA GLY A 132 6.61 -8.12 -25.16
C GLY A 132 7.31 -8.89 -26.27
N SER A 133 7.09 -10.20 -26.38
CA SER A 133 7.62 -11.03 -27.47
C SER A 133 7.10 -10.65 -28.85
N ILE A 134 5.97 -9.93 -28.95
CA ILE A 134 5.47 -9.38 -30.23
C ILE A 134 6.39 -8.24 -30.72
N PHE A 135 6.95 -7.45 -29.79
CA PHE A 135 7.88 -6.36 -30.12
C PHE A 135 9.28 -6.89 -30.38
N ASN A 136 9.80 -7.72 -29.48
CA ASN A 136 11.11 -8.35 -29.65
C ASN A 136 11.19 -9.68 -28.87
N PRO A 137 11.24 -10.83 -29.55
CA PRO A 137 11.31 -12.13 -28.89
C PRO A 137 12.63 -12.35 -28.12
N ALA A 138 13.71 -11.67 -28.48
CA ALA A 138 15.02 -11.84 -27.83
C ALA A 138 15.04 -11.37 -26.37
N TRP A 139 14.09 -10.51 -25.95
CA TRP A 139 13.98 -10.03 -24.57
C TRP A 139 13.66 -11.15 -23.56
N PHE A 140 12.99 -12.20 -24.04
CA PHE A 140 12.45 -13.28 -23.20
C PHE A 140 12.85 -14.66 -23.74
N ALA A 141 13.94 -14.74 -24.51
CA ALA A 141 14.46 -16.02 -25.01
C ALA A 141 14.92 -16.89 -23.83
N LEU A 142 14.33 -18.08 -23.72
CA LEU A 142 14.61 -19.01 -22.62
C LEU A 142 16.11 -19.34 -22.55
N ASP A 143 16.71 -19.14 -21.39
CA ASP A 143 18.13 -19.38 -21.07
C ASP A 143 19.16 -18.49 -21.79
N GLU A 144 18.81 -17.90 -22.93
CA GLU A 144 19.70 -17.02 -23.70
C GLU A 144 19.64 -15.55 -23.25
N SER A 145 18.48 -15.10 -22.75
CA SER A 145 18.23 -13.69 -22.41
C SER A 145 18.46 -13.35 -20.93
N ARG A 146 19.13 -14.22 -20.17
CA ARG A 146 19.47 -13.98 -18.76
C ARG A 146 20.38 -12.76 -18.61
N GLY A 147 19.98 -11.80 -17.78
CA GLY A 147 20.70 -10.55 -17.57
C GLY A 147 20.67 -9.61 -18.79
N PHE A 148 19.69 -9.77 -19.70
CA PHE A 148 19.60 -8.94 -20.90
C PHE A 148 19.25 -7.49 -20.56
N GLU A 149 20.13 -6.57 -20.94
CA GLU A 149 19.93 -5.12 -20.75
C GLU A 149 19.85 -4.40 -22.10
N SER A 150 18.75 -3.68 -22.32
CA SER A 150 18.60 -2.76 -23.46
C SER A 150 17.69 -1.59 -23.11
N ALA A 151 17.87 -0.46 -23.80
CA ALA A 151 17.03 0.72 -23.61
C ALA A 151 15.56 0.44 -23.95
N ASP A 152 15.30 -0.32 -25.02
CA ASP A 152 13.94 -0.64 -25.46
C ASP A 152 13.23 -1.59 -24.48
N LEU A 153 13.94 -2.61 -23.97
CA LEU A 153 13.40 -3.47 -22.91
C LEU A 153 13.08 -2.66 -21.65
N LYS A 154 13.95 -1.72 -21.26
CA LYS A 154 13.67 -0.82 -20.13
C LYS A 154 12.37 -0.06 -20.35
N VAL A 155 12.19 0.57 -21.51
CA VAL A 155 10.96 1.31 -21.84
C VAL A 155 9.74 0.40 -21.81
N TYR A 156 9.82 -0.79 -22.41
CA TYR A 156 8.75 -1.79 -22.40
C TYR A 156 8.34 -2.16 -20.97
N MET A 157 9.32 -2.57 -20.16
CA MET A 157 9.12 -2.98 -18.78
C MET A 157 8.51 -1.83 -17.96
N ARG A 158 9.02 -0.59 -18.08
CA ARG A 158 8.44 0.59 -17.40
C ARG A 158 6.99 0.86 -17.83
N ALA A 159 6.67 0.67 -19.11
CA ALA A 159 5.31 0.82 -19.62
C ALA A 159 4.35 -0.22 -19.04
N THR A 160 4.78 -1.47 -18.89
CA THR A 160 3.92 -2.52 -18.29
C THR A 160 3.51 -2.18 -16.84
N VAL A 161 4.40 -1.58 -16.03
CA VAL A 161 4.08 -1.15 -14.66
C VAL A 161 2.99 -0.08 -14.68
N ILE A 162 3.16 0.95 -15.53
CA ILE A 162 2.20 2.06 -15.64
C ILE A 162 0.85 1.58 -16.18
N ILE A 163 0.85 0.75 -17.23
CA ILE A 163 -0.39 0.20 -17.78
C ILE A 163 -1.13 -0.62 -16.71
N SER A 164 -0.41 -1.45 -15.96
CA SER A 164 -1.01 -2.27 -14.89
C SER A 164 -1.59 -1.42 -13.76
N GLU A 165 -0.90 -0.35 -13.37
CA GLU A 165 -1.40 0.61 -12.39
C GLU A 165 -2.68 1.31 -12.89
N TYR A 166 -2.70 1.77 -14.15
CA TYR A 166 -3.84 2.47 -14.73
C TYR A 166 -5.06 1.57 -14.95
N LEU A 167 -4.84 0.26 -15.17
CA LEU A 167 -5.92 -0.71 -15.30
C LEU A 167 -6.51 -1.15 -13.95
N ILE A 168 -5.72 -1.14 -12.88
CA ILE A 168 -6.09 -1.77 -11.61
C ILE A 168 -6.15 -0.77 -10.45
N TYR A 169 -5.04 -0.10 -10.15
CA TYR A 169 -4.93 0.81 -8.99
C TYR A 169 -5.72 2.10 -9.18
N ILE A 170 -5.52 2.79 -10.30
CA ILE A 170 -6.17 4.08 -10.57
C ILE A 170 -7.70 3.99 -10.51
N PRO A 171 -8.38 3.08 -11.23
CA PRO A 171 -9.83 2.99 -11.17
C PRO A 171 -10.32 2.61 -9.77
N ALA A 172 -9.63 1.71 -9.07
CA ALA A 172 -9.98 1.31 -7.71
C ALA A 172 -9.92 2.48 -6.72
N VAL A 173 -8.84 3.27 -6.74
CA VAL A 173 -8.69 4.44 -5.86
C VAL A 173 -9.72 5.51 -6.22
N VAL A 174 -9.96 5.79 -7.50
CA VAL A 174 -10.93 6.81 -7.93
C VAL A 174 -12.36 6.43 -7.52
N THR A 175 -12.78 5.19 -7.72
CA THR A 175 -14.13 4.73 -7.34
C THR A 175 -14.30 4.68 -5.84
N PHE A 176 -13.32 4.14 -5.12
CA PHE A 176 -13.27 4.10 -3.67
C PHE A 176 -13.38 5.52 -3.08
N LEU A 177 -12.54 6.47 -3.52
CA LEU A 177 -12.57 7.85 -3.03
C LEU A 177 -13.92 8.50 -3.28
N ARG A 178 -14.46 8.41 -4.51
CA ARG A 178 -15.77 9.01 -4.84
C ARG A 178 -16.88 8.49 -3.94
N ARG A 179 -16.87 7.20 -3.60
CA ARG A 179 -17.83 6.59 -2.68
C ARG A 179 -17.60 7.04 -1.25
N TYR A 180 -16.36 6.91 -0.79
CA TYR A 180 -15.95 7.23 0.58
C TYR A 180 -16.24 8.69 0.93
N THR A 181 -15.85 9.62 0.05
CA THR A 181 -16.08 11.06 0.24
C THR A 181 -17.57 11.39 0.25
N ARG A 182 -18.37 10.74 -0.60
CA ARG A 182 -19.83 10.95 -0.64
C ARG A 182 -20.50 10.50 0.66
N MET A 183 -20.13 9.33 1.18
CA MET A 183 -20.66 8.82 2.45
C MET A 183 -20.30 9.71 3.64
N HIS A 184 -19.15 10.38 3.58
CA HIS A 184 -18.67 11.30 4.61
C HIS A 184 -19.05 12.77 4.39
N GLY A 185 -19.89 13.08 3.39
CA GLY A 185 -20.31 14.46 3.10
C GLY A 185 -19.16 15.38 2.66
N VAL A 186 -18.09 14.82 2.12
CA VAL A 186 -16.90 15.57 1.68
C VAL A 186 -17.15 16.20 0.32
N HIS A 187 -16.83 17.49 0.21
CA HIS A 187 -17.03 18.26 -1.01
C HIS A 187 -16.12 17.74 -2.15
N ALA A 188 -16.63 17.72 -3.38
CA ALA A 188 -15.94 17.15 -4.55
C ALA A 188 -14.54 17.76 -4.81
N TRP A 189 -14.37 19.05 -4.52
CA TRP A 189 -13.06 19.71 -4.62
C TRP A 189 -12.05 19.16 -3.59
N SER A 190 -12.47 19.01 -2.33
CA SER A 190 -11.64 18.40 -1.27
C SER A 190 -11.27 16.96 -1.63
N ALA A 191 -12.21 16.21 -2.20
CA ALA A 191 -11.98 14.85 -2.68
C ALA A 191 -10.92 14.81 -3.79
N SER A 192 -10.93 15.78 -4.71
CA SER A 192 -9.95 15.90 -5.80
C SER A 192 -8.56 16.24 -5.26
N ILE A 193 -8.47 17.15 -4.27
CA ILE A 193 -7.22 17.46 -3.57
C ILE A 193 -6.66 16.21 -2.88
N ALA A 194 -7.50 15.47 -2.15
CA ALA A 194 -7.09 14.24 -1.48
C ALA A 194 -6.62 13.16 -2.48
N LEU A 195 -7.32 13.03 -3.62
CA LEU A 195 -6.91 12.11 -4.70
C LEU A 195 -5.49 12.43 -5.19
N VAL A 196 -5.19 13.71 -5.44
CA VAL A 196 -3.85 14.12 -5.90
C VAL A 196 -2.79 13.79 -4.85
N ALA A 197 -3.06 14.04 -3.56
CA ALA A 197 -2.15 13.69 -2.48
C ALA A 197 -1.86 12.18 -2.38
N ILE A 198 -2.89 11.35 -2.60
CA ILE A 198 -2.78 9.88 -2.59
C ILE A 198 -2.01 9.38 -3.81
N LEU A 199 -2.31 9.89 -5.00
CA LEU A 199 -1.68 9.44 -6.24
C LEU A 199 -0.22 9.88 -6.38
N LEU A 200 0.16 11.00 -5.74
CA LEU A 200 1.53 11.50 -5.68
C LEU A 200 2.35 10.94 -4.50
N GLN A 201 1.86 9.91 -3.80
CA GLN A 201 2.59 9.30 -2.69
C GLN A 201 4.02 8.89 -3.11
N PRO A 202 5.08 9.40 -2.46
CA PRO A 202 6.45 9.20 -2.95
C PRO A 202 6.88 7.73 -2.96
N ALA A 203 6.53 6.99 -1.91
CA ALA A 203 6.92 5.59 -1.76
C ALA A 203 6.43 4.71 -2.93
N THR A 204 5.17 4.87 -3.35
CA THR A 204 4.63 4.09 -4.47
C THR A 204 5.30 4.48 -5.79
N ILE A 205 5.55 5.79 -6.00
CA ILE A 205 6.23 6.26 -7.22
C ILE A 205 7.65 5.71 -7.31
N LEU A 206 8.43 5.85 -6.23
CA LEU A 206 9.84 5.47 -6.20
C LEU A 206 10.04 3.96 -6.29
N VAL A 207 9.17 3.17 -5.63
CA VAL A 207 9.30 1.71 -5.62
C VAL A 207 8.80 1.09 -6.93
N ASP A 208 7.60 1.44 -7.38
CA ASP A 208 7.05 0.78 -8.58
C ASP A 208 7.72 1.30 -9.85
N HIS A 209 7.91 2.62 -9.99
CA HIS A 209 8.41 3.23 -11.23
C HIS A 209 9.92 3.50 -11.23
N GLY A 210 10.58 3.50 -10.06
CA GLY A 210 12.04 3.61 -9.95
C GLY A 210 12.69 2.25 -9.74
N HIS A 211 12.48 1.65 -8.57
CA HIS A 211 13.07 0.36 -8.17
C HIS A 211 12.63 -0.81 -9.09
N PHE A 212 11.40 -0.74 -9.62
CA PHE A 212 10.75 -1.71 -10.53
C PHE A 212 9.98 -2.83 -9.80
N GLN A 213 8.76 -2.51 -9.38
CA GLN A 213 7.83 -3.48 -8.77
C GLN A 213 6.39 -3.24 -9.24
N TYR A 214 5.56 -4.29 -9.14
CA TYR A 214 4.12 -4.24 -9.44
C TYR A 214 3.27 -4.18 -8.15
N ASN A 215 3.62 -3.35 -7.16
CA ASN A 215 2.86 -3.35 -5.89
C ASN A 215 1.47 -2.73 -6.04
N THR A 216 1.34 -1.73 -6.91
CA THR A 216 0.08 -1.04 -7.22
C THR A 216 -1.01 -1.99 -7.71
N VAL A 217 -0.68 -3.11 -8.38
CA VAL A 217 -1.67 -4.12 -8.77
C VAL A 217 -2.31 -4.77 -7.54
N MET A 218 -1.51 -5.28 -6.59
CA MET A 218 -2.01 -5.85 -5.35
C MET A 218 -2.78 -4.81 -4.52
N LEU A 219 -2.23 -3.60 -4.38
CA LEU A 219 -2.89 -2.51 -3.65
C LEU A 219 -4.20 -2.11 -4.31
N GLY A 220 -4.28 -2.10 -5.64
CA GLY A 220 -5.48 -1.77 -6.40
C GLY A 220 -6.59 -2.80 -6.19
N LEU A 221 -6.26 -4.08 -6.24
CA LEU A 221 -7.20 -5.17 -5.92
C LEU A 221 -7.67 -5.09 -4.46
N PHE A 222 -6.78 -4.76 -3.52
CA PHE A 222 -7.17 -4.51 -2.13
C PHE A 222 -8.13 -3.31 -1.99
N VAL A 223 -7.84 -2.19 -2.63
CA VAL A 223 -8.72 -1.00 -2.60
C VAL A 223 -10.06 -1.26 -3.29
N ALA A 224 -10.07 -2.05 -4.37
CA ALA A 224 -11.31 -2.50 -5.01
C ALA A 224 -12.16 -3.38 -4.07
N SER A 225 -11.51 -4.22 -3.26
CA SER A 225 -12.19 -4.98 -2.20
C SER A 225 -12.81 -4.05 -1.14
N LEU A 226 -12.10 -3.00 -0.72
CA LEU A 226 -12.64 -1.98 0.17
C LEU A 226 -13.83 -1.23 -0.45
N ASP A 227 -13.76 -0.81 -1.72
CA ASP A 227 -14.90 -0.18 -2.41
C ASP A 227 -16.11 -1.11 -2.45
N ALA A 228 -15.89 -2.40 -2.76
CA ALA A 228 -16.95 -3.40 -2.79
C ALA A 228 -17.60 -3.60 -1.40
N ILE A 229 -16.81 -3.60 -0.32
CA ILE A 229 -17.30 -3.60 1.06
C ILE A 229 -18.18 -2.37 1.33
N LEU A 230 -17.68 -1.17 0.99
CA LEU A 230 -18.41 0.08 1.18
C LEU A 230 -19.68 0.16 0.33
N ALA A 231 -19.71 -0.50 -0.82
CA ALA A 231 -20.88 -0.62 -1.67
C ALA A 231 -21.89 -1.70 -1.21
N GLY A 232 -21.60 -2.44 -0.13
CA GLY A 232 -22.43 -3.57 0.32
C GLY A 232 -22.30 -4.83 -0.54
N ARG A 233 -21.35 -4.85 -1.48
CA ARG A 233 -21.12 -5.92 -2.48
C ARG A 233 -20.09 -6.93 -1.98
N MET A 234 -20.41 -7.65 -0.90
CA MET A 234 -19.44 -8.50 -0.19
C MET A 234 -18.83 -9.63 -1.04
N LEU A 235 -19.58 -10.18 -2.00
CA LEU A 235 -19.06 -11.25 -2.87
C LEU A 235 -17.95 -10.73 -3.80
N TRP A 236 -18.13 -9.53 -4.36
CA TRP A 236 -17.09 -8.86 -5.14
C TRP A 236 -15.87 -8.53 -4.28
N ALA A 237 -16.09 -8.13 -3.02
CA ALA A 237 -14.99 -7.90 -2.09
C ALA A 237 -14.12 -9.14 -1.88
N CYS A 238 -14.73 -10.32 -1.79
CA CYS A 238 -14.01 -11.59 -1.68
C CYS A 238 -13.18 -11.86 -2.94
N ILE A 239 -13.75 -11.71 -4.14
CA ILE A 239 -13.04 -11.92 -5.41
C ILE A 239 -11.82 -11.00 -5.51
N PHE A 240 -11.99 -9.69 -5.25
CA PHE A 240 -10.88 -8.73 -5.31
C PHE A 240 -9.83 -9.00 -4.24
N PHE A 241 -10.23 -9.40 -3.03
CA PHE A 241 -9.27 -9.70 -1.97
C PHE A 241 -8.47 -10.99 -2.24
N VAL A 242 -9.14 -12.04 -2.76
CA VAL A 242 -8.46 -13.24 -3.25
C VAL A 242 -7.52 -12.90 -4.41
N GLY A 243 -7.92 -11.99 -5.30
CA GLY A 243 -7.03 -11.46 -6.34
C GLY A 243 -5.79 -10.77 -5.76
N ALA A 244 -5.95 -9.91 -4.75
CA ALA A 244 -4.82 -9.24 -4.09
C ALA A 244 -3.84 -10.26 -3.47
N LEU A 245 -4.37 -11.27 -2.75
CA LEU A 245 -3.60 -12.39 -2.21
C LEU A 245 -2.94 -13.22 -3.30
N GLY A 246 -3.64 -13.42 -4.43
CA GLY A 246 -3.16 -14.14 -5.60
C GLY A 246 -2.07 -13.40 -6.37
N PHE A 247 -1.93 -12.09 -6.18
CA PHE A 247 -0.89 -11.28 -6.82
C PHE A 247 0.36 -11.20 -5.94
N LYS A 248 0.22 -10.74 -4.69
CA LYS A 248 1.32 -10.68 -3.72
C LYS A 248 0.81 -11.12 -2.35
N GLN A 249 1.47 -12.11 -1.77
CA GLN A 249 1.14 -12.69 -0.47
C GLN A 249 1.18 -11.68 0.69
N MET A 250 1.88 -10.55 0.52
CA MET A 250 1.91 -9.45 1.48
C MET A 250 0.53 -8.83 1.73
N ALA A 251 -0.45 -9.05 0.85
CA ALA A 251 -1.85 -8.69 1.11
C ALA A 251 -2.46 -9.41 2.34
N LEU A 252 -1.82 -10.48 2.83
CA LEU A 252 -2.21 -11.16 4.08
C LEU A 252 -2.18 -10.24 5.30
N TYR A 253 -1.41 -9.16 5.28
CA TYR A 253 -1.40 -8.18 6.36
C TYR A 253 -2.79 -7.56 6.61
N TYR A 254 -3.65 -7.55 5.59
CA TYR A 254 -5.02 -7.06 5.69
C TYR A 254 -6.04 -8.17 5.99
N ALA A 255 -5.66 -9.44 5.84
CA ALA A 255 -6.59 -10.57 5.92
C ALA A 255 -7.31 -10.70 7.27
N PRO A 256 -6.64 -10.53 8.45
CA PRO A 256 -7.33 -10.62 9.74
C PRO A 256 -8.47 -9.61 9.88
N VAL A 257 -8.27 -8.38 9.42
CA VAL A 257 -9.26 -7.31 9.50
C VAL A 257 -10.41 -7.55 8.50
N ILE A 258 -10.11 -7.94 7.27
CA ILE A 258 -11.11 -8.26 6.25
C ILE A 258 -11.95 -9.47 6.68
N PHE A 259 -11.31 -10.52 7.19
CA PHE A 259 -11.97 -11.70 7.72
C PHE A 259 -12.90 -11.36 8.89
N ALA A 260 -12.39 -10.64 9.91
CA ALA A 260 -13.19 -10.25 11.06
C ALA A 260 -14.41 -9.40 10.66
N TYR A 261 -14.24 -8.49 9.69
CA TYR A 261 -15.34 -7.69 9.16
C TYR A 261 -16.40 -8.54 8.43
N LEU A 262 -15.98 -9.38 7.47
CA LEU A 262 -16.90 -10.22 6.71
C LEU A 262 -17.64 -11.22 7.61
N LEU A 263 -16.94 -11.78 8.60
CA LEU A 263 -17.54 -12.64 9.62
C LEU A 263 -18.52 -11.85 10.50
N GLY A 264 -18.13 -10.66 10.97
CA GLY A 264 -18.99 -9.79 11.77
C GLY A 264 -20.33 -9.48 11.11
N VAL A 265 -20.30 -9.15 9.81
CA VAL A 265 -21.50 -8.87 8.99
C VAL A 265 -22.38 -10.11 8.73
N CYS A 266 -21.87 -11.31 9.01
CA CYS A 266 -22.64 -12.56 8.97
C CYS A 266 -23.29 -12.91 10.30
N PHE A 267 -22.71 -12.51 11.44
CA PHE A 267 -23.20 -12.89 12.76
C PHE A 267 -23.95 -11.77 13.50
N PHE A 268 -23.71 -10.49 13.14
CA PHE A 268 -24.26 -9.33 13.84
C PHE A 268 -25.06 -8.42 12.89
N PRO A 269 -26.21 -7.87 13.34
CA PRO A 269 -26.88 -8.11 14.63
C PRO A 269 -27.63 -9.46 14.69
N GLN A 270 -27.80 -10.13 13.54
CA GLN A 270 -28.46 -11.43 13.44
C GLN A 270 -27.60 -12.37 12.59
N ILE A 271 -27.70 -13.67 12.86
CA ILE A 271 -26.98 -14.71 12.12
C ILE A 271 -27.59 -14.86 10.73
N LYS A 272 -26.78 -14.60 9.70
CA LYS A 272 -27.13 -14.70 8.27
C LYS A 272 -26.35 -15.84 7.63
N ILE A 273 -26.81 -17.07 7.84
CA ILE A 273 -26.14 -18.29 7.36
C ILE A 273 -25.97 -18.28 5.84
N VAL A 274 -26.99 -17.86 5.08
CA VAL A 274 -26.91 -17.78 3.61
C VAL A 274 -25.77 -16.86 3.16
N ARG A 275 -25.58 -15.74 3.84
CA ARG A 275 -24.47 -14.81 3.54
C ARG A 275 -23.12 -15.44 3.84
N LEU A 276 -22.99 -16.13 4.97
CA LEU A 276 -21.77 -16.85 5.34
C LEU A 276 -21.42 -17.91 4.31
N VAL A 277 -22.38 -18.75 3.93
CA VAL A 277 -22.20 -19.79 2.91
C VAL A 277 -21.80 -19.18 1.57
N ASN A 278 -22.45 -18.11 1.13
CA ASN A 278 -22.11 -17.45 -0.13
C ASN A 278 -20.70 -16.83 -0.11
N ILE A 279 -20.30 -16.19 1.00
CA ILE A 279 -18.95 -15.65 1.16
C ILE A 279 -17.91 -16.77 1.13
N ALA A 280 -18.14 -17.86 1.87
CA ALA A 280 -17.25 -19.02 1.87
C ALA A 280 -17.15 -19.65 0.48
N LEU A 281 -18.27 -19.89 -0.18
CA LEU A 281 -18.34 -20.47 -1.53
C LEU A 281 -17.60 -19.61 -2.56
N VAL A 282 -17.87 -18.30 -2.60
CA VAL A 282 -17.21 -17.39 -3.55
C VAL A 282 -15.71 -17.28 -3.28
N THR A 283 -15.29 -17.30 -2.01
CA THR A 283 -13.88 -17.27 -1.65
C THR A 283 -13.16 -18.55 -2.12
N VAL A 284 -13.74 -19.73 -1.82
CA VAL A 284 -13.20 -21.02 -2.28
C VAL A 284 -13.19 -21.09 -3.80
N LEU A 285 -14.29 -20.72 -4.47
CA LEU A 285 -14.36 -20.72 -5.93
C LEU A 285 -13.31 -19.80 -6.55
N SER A 286 -13.09 -18.60 -5.98
CA SER A 286 -12.07 -17.67 -6.48
C SER A 286 -10.66 -18.25 -6.36
N PHE A 287 -10.32 -18.90 -5.24
CA PHE A 287 -9.05 -19.61 -5.10
C PHE A 287 -8.93 -20.80 -6.04
N THR A 288 -10.00 -21.60 -6.16
CA THR A 288 -10.03 -22.75 -7.08
C THR A 288 -9.79 -22.29 -8.52
N LEU A 289 -10.47 -21.23 -8.98
CA LEU A 289 -10.27 -20.68 -10.33
C LEU A 289 -8.85 -20.13 -10.53
N LEU A 290 -8.28 -19.47 -9.51
CA LEU A 290 -6.92 -18.96 -9.56
C LEU A 290 -5.87 -20.08 -9.69
N PHE A 291 -6.02 -21.17 -8.94
CA PHE A 291 -5.09 -22.30 -8.94
C PHE A 291 -5.40 -23.37 -10.00
N ALA A 292 -6.59 -23.34 -10.61
CA ALA A 292 -7.04 -24.37 -11.55
C ALA A 292 -6.05 -24.62 -12.70
N PRO A 293 -5.50 -23.60 -13.41
CA PRO A 293 -4.54 -23.86 -14.49
C PRO A 293 -3.30 -24.63 -14.03
N LEU A 294 -2.75 -24.29 -12.86
CA LEU A 294 -1.60 -25.00 -12.27
C LEU A 294 -1.94 -26.44 -11.92
N LEU A 295 -3.09 -26.66 -11.26
CA LEU A 295 -3.52 -27.99 -10.82
C LEU A 295 -3.88 -28.89 -12.00
N VAL A 296 -4.57 -28.36 -13.01
CA VAL A 296 -4.90 -29.12 -14.23
C VAL A 296 -3.62 -29.48 -14.99
N SER A 297 -2.68 -28.54 -15.13
CA SER A 297 -1.39 -28.82 -15.78
C SER A 297 -0.58 -29.89 -15.06
N ALA A 298 -0.69 -29.99 -13.73
CA ALA A 298 -0.01 -31.00 -12.93
C ALA A 298 -0.54 -32.44 -13.15
N THR A 299 -1.75 -32.60 -13.69
CA THR A 299 -2.32 -33.94 -13.95
C THR A 299 -1.74 -34.64 -15.20
N GLY A 300 -1.02 -33.90 -16.05
CA GLY A 300 -0.40 -34.40 -17.27
C GLY A 300 0.62 -35.52 -17.02
N ILE A 301 0.86 -36.37 -18.02
CA ILE A 301 1.80 -37.50 -17.89
C ILE A 301 3.23 -36.99 -17.66
N GLU A 302 3.66 -35.97 -18.40
CA GLU A 302 4.98 -35.34 -18.27
C GLU A 302 5.19 -34.75 -16.87
N ALA A 303 4.20 -33.99 -16.37
CA ALA A 303 4.25 -33.40 -15.04
C ALA A 303 4.39 -34.47 -13.95
N ARG A 304 3.62 -35.55 -14.04
CA ARG A 304 3.68 -36.67 -13.09
C ARG A 304 5.03 -37.38 -13.10
N GLN A 305 5.65 -37.57 -14.26
CA GLN A 305 6.98 -38.17 -14.36
C GLN A 305 8.04 -37.26 -13.73
N GLU A 306 7.99 -35.96 -14.00
CA GLU A 306 8.92 -34.99 -13.45
C GLU A 306 8.82 -34.92 -11.92
N PHE A 307 7.61 -34.79 -11.37
CA PHE A 307 7.41 -34.74 -9.92
C PHE A 307 7.77 -36.05 -9.22
N ALA A 308 7.57 -37.20 -9.85
CA ALA A 308 7.99 -38.49 -9.28
C ALA A 308 9.52 -38.61 -9.19
N SER A 309 10.26 -37.94 -10.08
CA SER A 309 11.73 -37.94 -10.10
C SER A 309 12.35 -36.81 -9.26
N ALA A 310 11.60 -35.75 -8.99
CA ALA A 310 12.07 -34.57 -8.29
C ALA A 310 12.12 -34.76 -6.77
N PRO A 311 13.00 -34.03 -6.05
CA PRO A 311 12.97 -33.99 -4.60
C PRO A 311 11.61 -33.51 -4.07
N GLN A 312 11.16 -34.12 -2.98
CA GLN A 312 9.89 -33.76 -2.35
C GLN A 312 9.97 -32.39 -1.69
N PRO A 313 8.97 -31.51 -1.89
CA PRO A 313 8.88 -30.25 -1.16
C PRO A 313 8.80 -30.52 0.36
N PRO A 314 9.42 -29.69 1.21
CA PRO A 314 9.41 -29.90 2.67
C PRO A 314 8.01 -30.06 3.25
N LEU A 315 7.05 -29.25 2.77
CA LEU A 315 5.65 -29.31 3.20
C LEU A 315 4.98 -30.64 2.83
N LEU A 316 5.30 -31.21 1.66
CA LEU A 316 4.78 -32.53 1.26
C LEU A 316 5.36 -33.62 2.15
N GLN A 317 6.68 -33.57 2.42
CA GLN A 317 7.35 -34.52 3.30
C GLN A 317 6.73 -34.53 4.69
N THR A 318 6.50 -33.34 5.29
CA THR A 318 5.84 -33.24 6.60
C THR A 318 4.41 -33.79 6.56
N LEU A 319 3.65 -33.47 5.50
CA LEU A 319 2.27 -33.93 5.35
C LEU A 319 2.17 -35.46 5.25
N LEU A 320 3.06 -36.10 4.48
CA LEU A 320 3.12 -37.56 4.33
C LEU A 320 3.65 -38.29 5.58
N GLN A 321 4.43 -37.61 6.43
CA GLN A 321 4.86 -38.17 7.72
C GLN A 321 3.74 -38.14 8.77
N VAL A 322 2.91 -37.09 8.77
CA VAL A 322 1.84 -36.91 9.75
C VAL A 322 0.59 -37.72 9.38
N LEU A 323 0.28 -37.83 8.08
CA LEU A 323 -0.86 -38.60 7.60
C LEU A 323 -0.44 -40.05 7.31
N PRO A 324 -1.16 -41.07 7.80
CA PRO A 324 -0.88 -42.48 7.52
C PRO A 324 -1.34 -42.88 6.11
N ILE A 325 -0.91 -42.14 5.08
CA ILE A 325 -1.33 -42.33 3.68
C ILE A 325 -0.10 -42.67 2.84
N THR A 326 -0.10 -43.86 2.24
CA THR A 326 0.88 -44.24 1.21
C THR A 326 0.36 -43.79 -0.16
N LEU A 327 0.96 -42.74 -0.72
CA LEU A 327 0.65 -42.27 -2.07
C LEU A 327 1.69 -42.76 -3.06
N ASP A 328 1.23 -43.33 -4.18
CA ASP A 328 2.12 -43.62 -5.30
C ASP A 328 2.59 -42.31 -5.94
N SER A 329 3.91 -42.19 -6.09
CA SER A 329 4.60 -41.08 -6.76
C SER A 329 4.08 -40.76 -8.17
N LYS A 330 3.53 -41.75 -8.89
CA LYS A 330 2.98 -41.57 -10.25
C LYS A 330 1.48 -41.25 -10.28
N SER A 331 0.84 -41.19 -9.12
CA SER A 331 -0.60 -40.95 -9.02
C SER A 331 -0.96 -39.48 -9.24
N ILE A 332 -2.19 -39.24 -9.73
CA ILE A 332 -2.72 -37.87 -9.89
C ILE A 332 -2.79 -37.11 -8.55
N PRO A 333 -3.27 -37.72 -7.44
CA PRO A 333 -3.29 -37.04 -6.14
C PRO A 333 -1.90 -36.61 -5.67
N TYR A 334 -0.87 -37.42 -5.90
CA TYR A 334 0.51 -37.06 -5.56
C TYR A 334 0.97 -35.82 -6.32
N ALA A 335 0.74 -35.76 -7.63
CA ALA A 335 1.14 -34.61 -8.44
C ALA A 335 0.38 -33.31 -8.07
N LEU A 336 -0.91 -33.40 -7.74
CA LEU A 336 -1.68 -32.25 -7.26
C LEU A 336 -1.13 -31.73 -5.93
N LEU A 337 -0.82 -32.64 -4.98
CA LEU A 337 -0.24 -32.28 -3.70
C LEU A 337 1.17 -31.72 -3.87
N TYR A 338 1.99 -32.31 -4.74
CA TYR A 338 3.33 -31.82 -5.07
C TYR A 338 3.26 -30.38 -5.60
N GLN A 339 2.44 -30.13 -6.62
CA GLN A 339 2.29 -28.78 -7.19
C GLN A 339 1.83 -27.75 -6.15
N LEU A 340 0.80 -28.09 -5.35
CA LEU A 340 0.26 -27.20 -4.35
C LEU A 340 1.30 -26.89 -3.25
N THR A 341 1.92 -27.92 -2.69
CA THR A 341 2.90 -27.77 -1.60
C THR A 341 4.16 -27.05 -2.07
N GLN A 342 4.64 -27.31 -3.29
CA GLN A 342 5.76 -26.59 -3.88
C GLN A 342 5.43 -25.11 -4.07
N THR A 343 4.25 -24.81 -4.64
CA THR A 343 3.80 -23.42 -4.85
C THR A 343 3.68 -22.68 -3.51
N VAL A 344 3.07 -23.30 -2.49
CA VAL A 344 2.94 -22.72 -1.14
C VAL A 344 4.30 -22.51 -0.49
N HIS A 345 5.23 -23.45 -0.63
CA HIS A 345 6.59 -23.34 -0.08
C HIS A 345 7.38 -22.19 -0.73
N ARG A 346 7.20 -21.94 -2.03
CA ARG A 346 7.80 -20.77 -2.71
C ARG A 346 7.18 -19.45 -2.26
N ILE A 347 5.85 -19.39 -2.15
CA ILE A 347 5.14 -18.19 -1.71
C ILE A 347 5.49 -17.82 -0.26
N PHE A 348 5.64 -18.81 0.61
CA PHE A 348 5.93 -18.64 2.04
C PHE A 348 7.28 -19.28 2.41
N PRO A 349 8.39 -18.57 2.22
CA PRO A 349 9.71 -19.07 2.60
C PRO A 349 9.90 -18.95 4.12
N PHE A 350 9.32 -19.89 4.88
CA PHE A 350 9.36 -19.92 6.36
C PHE A 350 10.79 -20.02 6.95
N ALA A 351 11.79 -20.35 6.13
CA ALA A 351 13.18 -20.45 6.52
C ALA A 351 13.94 -19.12 6.59
N ARG A 352 13.35 -17.98 6.17
CA ARG A 352 14.01 -16.67 6.25
C ARG A 352 14.12 -16.19 7.70
N GLY A 353 15.27 -15.65 8.09
CA GLY A 353 15.51 -15.15 9.44
C GLY A 353 14.78 -13.84 9.75
N LEU A 354 14.49 -13.63 11.03
CA LEU A 354 13.64 -12.53 11.51
C LEU A 354 14.28 -11.13 11.44
N PHE A 355 15.62 -11.07 11.43
CA PHE A 355 16.41 -9.83 11.46
C PHE A 355 17.69 -9.93 10.60
N GLU A 356 17.64 -10.71 9.53
CA GLU A 356 18.76 -10.85 8.56
C GLU A 356 19.03 -9.54 7.83
N ASP A 357 17.96 -8.82 7.48
CA ASP A 357 18.04 -7.52 6.81
C ASP A 357 17.95 -6.34 7.78
N LYS A 358 18.70 -5.28 7.46
CA LYS A 358 18.71 -4.01 8.20
C LYS A 358 17.51 -3.14 7.81
N VAL A 359 16.32 -3.58 8.21
CA VAL A 359 15.04 -2.90 7.98
C VAL A 359 14.48 -2.30 9.25
N ALA A 360 13.59 -1.31 9.10
CA ALA A 360 12.87 -0.65 10.18
C ALA A 360 11.84 -1.60 10.85
N ASN A 361 12.36 -2.59 11.58
CA ASN A 361 11.63 -3.65 12.24
C ASN A 361 11.98 -3.66 13.73
N ALA A 362 10.98 -3.85 14.59
CA ALA A 362 11.16 -3.95 16.04
C ALA A 362 12.19 -5.02 16.44
N TRP A 363 12.20 -6.17 15.76
CA TRP A 363 13.15 -7.25 16.03
C TRP A 363 14.59 -6.88 15.62
N CYS A 364 14.77 -6.19 14.49
CA CYS A 364 16.08 -5.66 14.08
C CYS A 364 16.58 -4.59 15.06
N ALA A 365 15.69 -3.73 15.54
CA ALA A 365 16.04 -2.71 16.52
C ALA A 365 16.45 -3.32 17.87
N LEU A 366 15.66 -4.27 18.37
CA LEU A 366 16.00 -5.02 19.59
C LEU A 366 17.31 -5.79 19.42
N HIS A 367 17.53 -6.46 18.29
CA HIS A 367 18.77 -7.20 18.01
C HIS A 367 20.03 -6.33 18.06
N THR A 368 19.89 -5.04 17.77
CA THR A 368 21.02 -4.09 17.79
C THR A 368 21.53 -3.85 19.21
N PHE A 369 20.64 -3.75 20.20
CA PHE A 369 21.00 -3.53 21.60
C PHE A 369 21.12 -4.83 22.41
N TYR A 370 20.33 -5.84 22.06
CA TYR A 370 20.31 -7.14 22.73
C TYR A 370 20.32 -8.27 21.69
N LYS A 371 21.42 -9.02 21.64
CA LYS A 371 21.66 -10.04 20.60
C LYS A 371 20.70 -11.22 20.71
N LEU A 372 19.64 -11.17 19.89
CA LEU A 372 18.59 -12.18 19.82
C LEU A 372 19.03 -13.56 19.30
N HIS A 373 20.18 -13.69 18.61
CA HIS A 373 20.71 -14.98 18.16
C HIS A 373 21.07 -15.95 19.31
N ARG A 374 21.03 -15.47 20.56
CA ARG A 374 21.20 -16.29 21.76
C ARG A 374 19.99 -17.20 22.01
N PHE A 375 18.84 -16.91 21.40
CA PHE A 375 17.65 -17.73 21.48
C PHE A 375 17.49 -18.60 20.24
N ASP A 376 16.82 -19.73 20.42
CA ASP A 376 16.45 -20.61 19.32
C ASP A 376 15.53 -19.89 18.30
N ALA A 377 15.74 -20.17 17.01
CA ALA A 377 14.99 -19.57 15.93
C ALA A 377 13.49 -19.88 16.04
N SER A 378 13.14 -21.09 16.49
CA SER A 378 11.73 -21.48 16.68
C SER A 378 11.03 -20.65 17.76
N LEU A 379 11.74 -20.32 18.84
CA LEU A 379 11.23 -19.47 19.91
C LEU A 379 11.00 -18.03 19.41
N LEU A 380 11.96 -17.48 18.66
CA LEU A 380 11.85 -16.14 18.07
C LEU A 380 10.69 -16.04 17.06
N GLN A 381 10.51 -17.05 16.22
CA GLN A 381 9.38 -17.14 15.29
C GLN A 381 8.05 -17.14 16.05
N ARG A 382 7.90 -17.98 17.08
CA ARG A 382 6.69 -18.02 17.93
C ARG A 382 6.44 -16.70 18.66
N ALA A 383 7.48 -16.09 19.20
CA ALA A 383 7.38 -14.78 19.86
C ALA A 383 6.95 -13.68 18.88
N SER A 384 7.49 -13.68 17.66
CA SER A 384 7.10 -12.75 16.60
C SER A 384 5.64 -12.93 16.17
N LEU A 385 5.18 -14.17 16.07
CA LEU A 385 3.79 -14.49 15.80
C LEU A 385 2.88 -13.98 16.92
N ALA A 386 3.22 -14.28 18.18
CA ALA A 386 2.44 -13.86 19.34
C ALA A 386 2.35 -12.33 19.46
N ALA A 387 3.47 -11.61 19.28
CA ALA A 387 3.51 -10.16 19.29
C ALA A 387 2.66 -9.55 18.16
N THR A 388 2.73 -10.14 16.96
CA THR A 388 1.92 -9.69 15.81
C THR A 388 0.44 -9.91 16.06
N LEU A 389 0.04 -11.11 16.53
CA LEU A 389 -1.35 -11.42 16.88
C LEU A 389 -1.90 -10.50 17.98
N ALA A 390 -1.11 -10.23 19.01
CA ALA A 390 -1.47 -9.29 20.07
C ALA A 390 -1.67 -7.87 19.53
N SER A 391 -0.85 -7.43 18.57
CA SER A 391 -0.96 -6.10 17.98
C SER A 391 -2.26 -5.92 17.17
N ILE A 392 -2.69 -6.94 16.42
CA ILE A 392 -3.87 -6.87 15.55
C ILE A 392 -5.19 -7.20 16.25
N ILE A 393 -5.17 -7.62 17.52
CA ILE A 393 -6.39 -8.04 18.22
C ILE A 393 -7.41 -6.90 18.34
N VAL A 394 -6.96 -5.68 18.64
CA VAL A 394 -7.81 -4.50 18.81
C VAL A 394 -8.54 -4.14 17.51
N PRO A 395 -7.86 -4.00 16.35
CA PRO A 395 -8.55 -3.72 15.10
C PRO A 395 -9.45 -4.87 14.63
N CYS A 396 -9.14 -6.12 14.95
CA CYS A 396 -9.97 -7.27 14.59
C CYS A 396 -11.19 -7.48 15.51
N ALA A 397 -11.13 -7.05 16.77
CA ALA A 397 -12.22 -7.25 17.73
C ALA A 397 -13.50 -6.46 17.40
N ARG A 398 -13.46 -5.57 16.40
CA ARG A 398 -14.61 -4.75 15.99
C ARG A 398 -15.58 -5.52 15.09
N LYS A 399 -16.86 -5.52 15.47
CA LYS A 399 -17.90 -6.34 14.86
C LYS A 399 -18.89 -5.62 13.92
N GLU A 400 -18.97 -4.28 13.95
CA GLU A 400 -20.21 -3.60 13.50
C GLU A 400 -20.11 -2.57 12.36
N ARG A 401 -18.93 -2.19 11.85
CA ARG A 401 -18.82 -1.16 10.78
C ARG A 401 -17.65 -1.46 9.84
N PRO A 402 -17.65 -0.94 8.57
CA PRO A 402 -16.57 -1.15 7.59
C PRO A 402 -15.19 -0.94 8.23
N PRO A 403 -14.15 -1.65 7.73
CA PRO A 403 -12.83 -1.64 8.34
C PRO A 403 -12.40 -0.21 8.62
N SER A 404 -12.39 0.15 9.91
CA SER A 404 -12.00 1.48 10.38
C SER A 404 -10.48 1.67 10.31
N LEU A 405 -9.78 0.60 9.92
CA LEU A 405 -8.38 0.62 9.52
C LEU A 405 -8.29 0.87 8.02
N LEU A 406 -8.48 2.12 7.61
CA LEU A 406 -8.04 2.54 6.28
C LEU A 406 -6.52 2.67 6.29
N PRO A 407 -5.82 2.24 5.22
CA PRO A 407 -4.45 2.66 4.99
C PRO A 407 -4.31 4.16 5.23
N MET A 408 -3.25 4.55 5.95
CA MET A 408 -3.09 5.92 6.46
C MET A 408 -3.20 7.00 5.36
N THR A 409 -2.71 6.72 4.16
CA THR A 409 -2.84 7.67 3.02
C THR A 409 -4.30 7.83 2.56
N LEU A 410 -5.11 6.77 2.60
CA LEU A 410 -6.54 6.84 2.23
C LEU A 410 -7.38 7.62 3.24
N SER A 411 -6.94 7.74 4.50
CA SER A 411 -7.67 8.54 5.50
C SER A 411 -7.66 10.04 5.18
N LEU A 412 -6.79 10.52 4.29
CA LEU A 412 -6.81 11.91 3.79
C LEU A 412 -8.11 12.26 3.05
N ALA A 413 -8.83 11.25 2.52
CA ALA A 413 -10.09 11.45 1.82
C ALA A 413 -11.32 11.54 2.76
N GLY A 414 -11.15 11.32 4.08
CA GLY A 414 -12.24 11.35 5.05
C GLY A 414 -12.72 12.76 5.38
N ASN A 415 -13.82 12.87 6.13
CA ASN A 415 -14.27 14.17 6.64
C ASN A 415 -13.23 14.73 7.62
N GLY A 416 -12.69 15.92 7.32
CA GLY A 416 -11.54 16.46 8.05
C GLY A 416 -10.19 15.78 7.74
N GLY A 417 -10.11 14.92 6.72
CA GLY A 417 -8.89 14.19 6.35
C GLY A 417 -7.72 15.11 5.96
N LEU A 418 -8.01 16.30 5.43
CA LEU A 418 -7.02 17.32 5.06
C LEU A 418 -6.77 18.38 6.14
N ASN A 419 -7.26 18.17 7.37
CA ASN A 419 -6.95 19.06 8.49
C ASN A 419 -5.46 19.01 8.86
N LYS A 420 -4.99 19.99 9.66
CA LYS A 420 -3.58 20.08 10.05
C LYS A 420 -3.09 18.82 10.76
N GLU A 421 -3.87 18.26 11.67
CA GLU A 421 -3.51 17.05 12.44
C GLU A 421 -3.24 15.85 11.52
N ASN A 422 -4.20 15.50 10.67
CA ASN A 422 -4.09 14.36 9.76
C ASN A 422 -2.99 14.60 8.71
N ARG A 423 -2.90 15.81 8.14
CA ARG A 423 -1.78 16.15 7.24
C ARG A 423 -0.44 15.99 7.93
N ALA A 424 -0.30 16.42 9.19
CA ALA A 424 0.96 16.28 9.93
C ALA A 424 1.33 14.82 10.16
N TRP A 425 0.41 13.98 10.64
CA TRP A 425 0.68 12.57 10.95
C TRP A 425 0.83 11.69 9.72
N VAL A 426 -0.12 11.75 8.78
CA VAL A 426 -0.05 11.00 7.52
C VAL A 426 1.12 11.48 6.67
N GLY A 427 1.35 12.78 6.65
CA GLY A 427 2.48 13.43 6.02
C GLY A 427 3.82 12.93 6.55
N TRP A 428 4.02 13.08 7.85
CA TRP A 428 5.24 12.64 8.53
C TRP A 428 5.51 11.14 8.32
N ALA A 429 4.51 10.27 8.46
CA ALA A 429 4.68 8.84 8.26
C ALA A 429 5.09 8.47 6.81
N ASN A 430 4.57 9.17 5.80
CA ASN A 430 4.94 8.95 4.40
C ASN A 430 6.36 9.47 4.09
N VAL A 431 6.75 10.62 4.64
CA VAL A 431 8.12 11.13 4.51
C VAL A 431 9.10 10.19 5.23
N LEU A 432 8.76 9.75 6.44
CA LEU A 432 9.53 8.76 7.18
C LEU A 432 9.67 7.45 6.39
N GLY A 433 8.58 6.94 5.82
CA GLY A 433 8.62 5.73 4.99
C GLY A 433 9.55 5.86 3.79
N SER A 434 9.45 6.99 3.08
CA SER A 434 10.36 7.28 1.96
C SER A 434 11.80 7.40 2.43
N TRP A 435 12.04 8.04 3.58
CA TRP A 435 13.37 8.19 4.19
C TRP A 435 13.99 6.86 4.63
N THR A 436 13.20 5.93 5.16
CA THR A 436 13.71 4.59 5.53
C THR A 436 14.12 3.74 4.32
N MET A 437 13.65 4.08 3.12
CA MET A 437 14.03 3.40 1.89
C MET A 437 15.23 4.03 1.20
N PHE A 438 15.75 5.17 1.69
CA PHE A 438 16.87 5.85 1.04
C PHE A 438 18.11 4.96 0.84
N PRO A 439 18.55 4.12 1.81
CA PRO A 439 19.69 3.23 1.60
C PRO A 439 19.51 2.27 0.41
N LEU A 440 18.28 1.81 0.16
CA LEU A 440 17.94 0.98 -1.00
C LEU A 440 18.02 1.82 -2.29
N LEU A 441 17.28 2.93 -2.34
CA LEU A 441 17.21 3.82 -3.50
C LEU A 441 18.59 4.42 -3.88
N LYS A 442 19.48 4.60 -2.90
CA LYS A 442 20.86 5.06 -3.10
C LYS A 442 21.68 4.08 -3.95
N ARG A 443 21.47 2.77 -3.76
CA ARG A 443 22.16 1.70 -4.50
C ARG A 443 21.72 1.59 -5.96
N GLU A 444 20.55 2.14 -6.27
CA GLU A 444 19.90 2.04 -7.59
C GLU A 444 19.96 3.35 -8.37
N GLU A 445 20.81 4.28 -7.94
CA GLU A 445 20.96 5.62 -8.54
C GLU A 445 19.69 6.48 -8.50
N LEU A 446 18.75 6.18 -7.60
CA LEU A 446 17.47 6.87 -7.45
C LEU A 446 17.50 8.04 -6.43
N ARG A 447 18.69 8.57 -6.12
CA ARG A 447 18.86 9.67 -5.14
C ARG A 447 18.12 10.93 -5.56
N VAL A 448 18.24 11.33 -6.83
CA VAL A 448 17.60 12.54 -7.36
C VAL A 448 16.07 12.37 -7.40
N PRO A 449 15.50 11.29 -7.97
CA PRO A 449 14.07 10.99 -7.84
C PRO A 449 13.57 11.02 -6.40
N TYR A 450 14.30 10.39 -5.48
CA TYR A 450 13.96 10.37 -4.06
C TYR A 450 13.82 11.78 -3.49
N VAL A 451 14.83 12.63 -3.68
CA VAL A 451 14.82 14.01 -3.18
C VAL A 451 13.68 14.79 -3.80
N VAL A 452 13.55 14.78 -5.13
CA VAL A 452 12.56 15.59 -5.86
C VAL A 452 11.13 15.19 -5.47
N ILE A 453 10.80 13.91 -5.55
CA ILE A 453 9.42 13.44 -5.30
C ILE A 453 9.06 13.57 -3.82
N THR A 454 9.97 13.25 -2.91
CA THR A 454 9.71 13.34 -1.46
C THR A 454 9.55 14.79 -1.02
N LEU A 455 10.43 15.71 -1.48
CA LEU A 455 10.33 17.13 -1.14
C LEU A 455 9.15 17.81 -1.83
N LEU A 456 8.82 17.46 -3.07
CA LEU A 456 7.63 17.96 -3.75
C LEU A 456 6.37 17.58 -2.96
N TRP A 457 6.25 16.31 -2.55
CA TRP A 457 5.09 15.86 -1.79
C TRP A 457 5.02 16.50 -0.39
N ALA A 458 6.18 16.64 0.28
CA ALA A 458 6.27 17.38 1.55
C ALA A 458 5.82 18.85 1.38
N TYR A 459 6.24 19.51 0.30
CA TYR A 459 5.83 20.88 -0.01
C TYR A 459 4.32 20.96 -0.23
N LEU A 460 3.76 20.09 -1.07
CA LEU A 460 2.33 20.04 -1.37
C LEU A 460 1.50 19.89 -0.10
N LEU A 461 1.92 19.05 0.86
CA LEU A 461 1.22 18.90 2.14
C LEU A 461 1.58 19.93 3.21
N GLY A 462 2.50 20.86 2.94
CA GLY A 462 2.90 21.90 3.89
C GLY A 462 3.78 21.39 5.04
N LEU A 463 4.68 20.44 4.75
CA LEU A 463 5.51 19.71 5.71
C LEU A 463 7.00 20.10 5.64
N PRO A 464 7.75 19.98 6.75
CA PRO A 464 9.19 20.16 6.76
C PRO A 464 9.90 19.14 5.85
N PRO A 465 11.08 19.47 5.31
CA PRO A 465 11.79 20.75 5.46
C PRO A 465 11.29 21.86 4.50
N THR A 466 10.44 21.54 3.54
CA THR A 466 10.01 22.46 2.48
C THR A 466 9.00 23.52 2.90
N SER A 467 8.22 23.27 3.94
CA SER A 467 7.21 24.20 4.44
C SER A 467 6.91 23.92 5.91
N LEU A 468 6.65 24.97 6.69
CA LEU A 468 6.26 24.86 8.10
C LEU A 468 4.76 25.14 8.32
N GLU A 469 3.98 25.32 7.24
CA GLU A 469 2.57 25.74 7.30
C GLU A 469 1.73 24.89 8.24
N THR A 470 1.86 23.56 8.16
CA THR A 470 1.06 22.63 8.96
C THR A 470 1.35 22.76 10.47
N TYR A 471 2.55 23.21 10.84
CA TYR A 471 3.03 23.27 12.23
C TYR A 471 2.93 24.68 12.84
N HIS A 472 2.80 25.72 12.02
CA HIS A 472 2.59 27.08 12.51
C HIS A 472 1.22 27.23 13.19
N SER A 473 1.23 27.71 14.42
CA SER A 473 0.01 28.13 15.11
C SER A 473 -0.44 29.48 14.59
N ARG A 474 -1.67 29.54 14.07
CA ARG A 474 -2.32 30.80 13.73
C ARG A 474 -3.28 31.14 14.87
N SER A 475 -2.72 31.54 16.01
CA SER A 475 -3.54 31.99 17.15
C SER A 475 -4.01 33.42 16.89
N THR A 476 -5.29 33.56 16.52
CA THR A 476 -6.04 34.79 16.81
C THR A 476 -7.30 34.40 17.55
N LYS A 477 -7.64 35.15 18.60
CA LYS A 477 -8.73 34.86 19.56
C LYS A 477 -10.12 34.62 18.92
N ASP A 478 -10.31 34.98 17.65
CA ASP A 478 -11.56 34.84 16.91
C ASP A 478 -11.54 33.76 15.80
N ASP A 479 -10.51 32.89 15.72
CA ASP A 479 -10.47 31.84 14.68
C ASP A 479 -11.25 30.58 15.12
N PRO A 480 -12.37 30.24 14.46
CA PRO A 480 -13.13 29.01 14.74
C PRO A 480 -12.33 27.72 14.49
N ASN A 481 -11.15 27.79 13.85
CA ASN A 481 -10.26 26.64 13.62
C ASN A 481 -9.32 26.32 14.79
N SER A 482 -9.39 27.04 15.93
CA SER A 482 -8.56 26.78 17.12
C SER A 482 -8.70 25.35 17.69
N GLN A 483 -9.82 24.66 17.42
CA GLN A 483 -10.02 23.25 17.78
C GLN A 483 -9.15 22.26 16.99
N PHE A 484 -8.52 22.67 15.89
CA PHE A 484 -7.69 21.80 15.02
C PHE A 484 -6.20 22.15 15.04
N GLU A 485 -5.76 22.93 16.03
CA GLU A 485 -4.35 23.21 16.23
C GLU A 485 -3.59 21.96 16.70
N LEU A 486 -2.38 21.76 16.16
CA LEU A 486 -1.55 20.62 16.54
C LEU A 486 -1.13 20.75 18.01
N HIS A 487 -1.22 19.65 18.74
CA HIS A 487 -0.70 19.58 20.10
C HIS A 487 0.80 19.86 20.13
N ALA A 488 1.29 20.63 21.12
CA ALA A 488 2.70 21.03 21.20
C ALA A 488 3.66 19.81 21.20
N LEU A 489 3.28 18.74 21.90
CA LEU A 489 4.03 17.48 21.90
C LEU A 489 4.17 16.86 20.51
N THR A 490 3.11 16.87 19.69
CA THR A 490 3.16 16.38 18.31
C THR A 490 4.12 17.22 17.47
N LYS A 491 4.13 18.54 17.66
CA LYS A 491 5.07 19.44 16.95
C LYS A 491 6.51 19.13 17.31
N ILE A 492 6.82 19.03 18.60
CA ILE A 492 8.16 18.70 19.11
C ILE A 492 8.60 17.35 18.56
N LEU A 493 7.73 16.35 18.68
CA LEU A 493 8.01 14.99 18.22
C LEU A 493 8.36 14.96 16.72
N HIS A 494 7.48 15.49 15.88
CA HIS A 494 7.73 15.49 14.43
C HIS A 494 8.97 16.29 14.09
N PHE A 495 9.19 17.45 14.74
CA PHE A 495 10.37 18.28 14.49
C PHE A 495 11.67 17.56 14.84
N VAL A 496 11.72 16.84 15.97
CA VAL A 496 12.87 15.99 16.34
C VAL A 496 13.16 14.97 15.25
N PHE A 497 12.13 14.30 14.71
CA PHE A 497 12.31 13.36 13.59
C PHE A 497 12.78 14.07 12.32
N TYR A 498 12.20 15.21 11.93
CA TYR A 498 12.65 15.95 10.75
C TYR A 498 14.10 16.40 10.86
N VAL A 499 14.51 16.94 12.01
CA VAL A 499 15.90 17.31 12.28
C VAL A 499 16.80 16.08 12.23
N ALA A 500 16.42 14.97 12.85
CA ALA A 500 17.19 13.72 12.82
C ALA A 500 17.35 13.17 11.39
N MET A 501 16.30 13.20 10.57
CA MET A 501 16.35 12.73 9.18
C MET A 501 17.26 13.61 8.31
N VAL A 502 17.20 14.93 8.48
CA VAL A 502 18.08 15.87 7.77
C VAL A 502 19.54 15.71 8.24
N ALA A 503 19.76 15.66 9.55
CA ALA A 503 21.09 15.44 10.12
C ALA A 503 21.68 14.10 9.67
N TRP A 504 20.88 13.04 9.63
CA TRP A 504 21.30 11.74 9.11
C TRP A 504 21.73 11.82 7.65
N HIS A 505 20.97 12.52 6.78
CA HIS A 505 21.36 12.71 5.37
C HIS A 505 22.68 13.46 5.23
N VAL A 506 22.89 14.52 6.02
CA VAL A 506 24.15 15.27 6.03
C VAL A 506 25.31 14.38 6.49
N LEU A 507 25.13 13.66 7.60
CA LEU A 507 26.17 12.78 8.13
C LEU A 507 26.49 11.62 7.17
N GLU A 508 25.48 10.99 6.57
CA GLU A 508 25.65 9.90 5.62
C GLU A 508 26.40 10.35 4.35
N ALA A 509 26.20 11.61 3.93
CA ALA A 509 26.84 12.16 2.75
C ALA A 509 28.31 12.58 2.98
N PHE A 510 28.63 13.09 4.17
CA PHE A 510 29.94 13.73 4.43
C PHE A 510 30.83 12.97 5.41
N VAL A 511 30.28 12.04 6.20
CA VAL A 511 31.03 11.31 7.23
C VAL A 511 31.12 9.83 6.86
N PRO A 512 32.33 9.30 6.57
CA PRO A 512 32.49 7.88 6.29
C PRO A 512 32.15 7.04 7.54
N PRO A 513 31.58 5.84 7.36
CA PRO A 513 31.33 4.95 8.48
C PRO A 513 32.65 4.56 9.16
N PRO A 514 32.71 4.47 10.50
CA PRO A 514 33.90 4.00 11.21
C PRO A 514 34.31 2.59 10.76
N ALA A 515 35.61 2.30 10.73
CA ALA A 515 36.15 1.02 10.24
C ALA A 515 35.53 -0.22 10.91
N GLY A 516 35.23 -0.14 12.22
CA GLY A 516 34.58 -1.24 12.95
C GLY A 516 33.06 -1.36 12.76
N LYS A 517 32.43 -0.43 12.04
CA LYS A 517 30.97 -0.34 11.85
C LYS A 517 30.62 0.16 10.43
N PRO A 518 30.89 -0.64 9.38
CA PRO A 518 30.69 -0.23 7.99
C PRO A 518 29.23 0.15 7.65
N ASP A 519 28.26 -0.48 8.32
CA ASP A 519 26.83 -0.26 8.08
C ASP A 519 26.17 0.69 9.08
N LEU A 520 26.96 1.49 9.81
CA LEU A 520 26.45 2.36 10.89
C LEU A 520 25.25 3.20 10.44
N TRP A 521 25.36 3.85 9.28
CA TRP A 521 24.30 4.72 8.76
C TRP A 521 23.04 3.97 8.41
N VAL A 522 23.16 2.79 7.79
CA VAL A 522 22.02 1.92 7.45
C VAL A 522 21.31 1.43 8.70
N VAL A 523 22.07 0.99 9.71
CA VAL A 523 21.49 0.56 11.00
C VAL A 523 20.81 1.72 11.72
N LEU A 524 21.43 2.90 11.76
CA LEU A 524 20.85 4.08 12.39
C LEU A 524 19.53 4.51 11.70
N ASN A 525 19.48 4.42 10.37
CA ASN A 525 18.26 4.64 9.59
C ASN A 525 17.15 3.67 10.01
N ALA A 526 17.46 2.38 10.07
CA ALA A 526 16.53 1.34 10.50
C ALA A 526 16.04 1.55 11.95
N LEU A 527 16.91 1.95 12.87
CA LEU A 527 16.55 2.20 14.28
C LEU A 527 15.59 3.39 14.44
N ILE A 528 15.93 4.53 13.83
CA ILE A 528 15.08 5.73 13.86
C ILE A 528 13.75 5.42 13.17
N GLY A 529 13.80 4.74 12.02
CA GLY A 529 12.62 4.28 11.29
C GLY A 529 11.69 3.41 12.14
N ALA A 530 12.24 2.39 12.81
CA ALA A 530 11.46 1.48 13.66
C ALA A 530 10.76 2.24 14.81
N GLY A 531 11.46 3.17 15.45
CA GLY A 531 10.88 4.04 16.48
C GLY A 531 9.74 4.91 15.92
N GLY A 532 9.95 5.55 14.77
CA GLY A 532 8.94 6.39 14.13
C GLY A 532 7.71 5.62 13.68
N PHE A 533 7.88 4.44 13.06
CA PHE A 533 6.75 3.59 12.69
C PHE A 533 5.99 3.05 13.91
N GLY A 534 6.69 2.70 15.00
CA GLY A 534 6.05 2.32 16.25
C GLY A 534 5.14 3.44 16.80
N ILE A 535 5.59 4.69 16.74
CA ILE A 535 4.79 5.85 17.15
C ILE A 535 3.60 6.08 16.19
N ALA A 536 3.82 6.00 14.88
CA ALA A 536 2.75 6.14 13.89
C ALA A 536 1.66 5.06 14.06
N TYR A 537 2.08 3.84 14.39
CA TYR A 537 1.21 2.73 14.73
C TYR A 537 0.38 3.01 15.99
N LEU A 538 1.02 3.46 17.08
CA LEU A 538 0.33 3.81 18.32
C LEU A 538 -0.68 4.96 18.12
N TRP A 539 -0.32 5.97 17.33
CA TRP A 539 -1.25 7.05 16.96
C TRP A 539 -2.45 6.51 16.17
N SER A 540 -2.22 5.63 15.20
CA SER A 540 -3.30 5.01 14.42
C SER A 540 -4.24 4.19 15.30
N MET A 541 -3.68 3.42 16.23
CA MET A 541 -4.45 2.65 17.22
C MET A 541 -5.26 3.57 18.14
N TRP A 542 -4.67 4.66 18.61
CA TRP A 542 -5.37 5.67 19.41
C TRP A 542 -6.53 6.31 18.65
N LYS A 543 -6.31 6.75 17.41
CA LYS A 543 -7.37 7.33 16.57
C LYS A 543 -8.50 6.33 16.31
N LEU A 544 -8.15 5.07 16.11
CA LEU A 544 -9.12 3.98 16.00
C LEU A 544 -9.97 3.88 17.26
N LEU A 545 -9.37 3.82 18.45
CA LEU A 545 -10.06 3.73 19.74
C LEU A 545 -10.97 4.94 20.00
N VAL A 546 -10.48 6.16 19.76
CA VAL A 546 -11.27 7.38 19.89
C VAL A 546 -12.48 7.37 18.93
N HIS A 547 -12.27 6.92 17.70
CA HIS A 547 -13.36 6.77 16.73
C HIS A 547 -14.37 5.71 17.18
N CYS A 548 -13.93 4.59 17.79
CA CYS A 548 -14.82 3.61 18.42
C CYS A 548 -15.71 4.24 19.47
N GLN A 549 -15.12 4.99 20.40
CA GLN A 549 -15.83 5.62 21.51
C GLN A 549 -16.87 6.63 21.00
N ARG A 550 -16.52 7.42 19.97
CA ARG A 550 -17.45 8.36 19.36
C ARG A 550 -18.67 7.67 18.75
N ILE A 551 -18.45 6.60 17.98
CA ILE A 551 -19.54 5.82 17.39
C ILE A 551 -20.44 5.21 18.46
N ALA A 552 -19.86 4.66 19.53
CA ALA A 552 -20.63 4.07 20.62
C ALA A 552 -21.54 5.11 21.31
N ARG A 553 -21.04 6.34 21.50
CA ARG A 553 -21.82 7.47 22.03
C ARG A 553 -22.94 7.89 21.09
N GLU A 554 -22.65 8.06 19.80
CA GLU A 554 -23.65 8.38 18.77
C GLU A 554 -24.78 7.33 18.74
N ALA A 555 -24.42 6.04 18.83
CA ALA A 555 -25.40 4.95 18.86
C ALA A 555 -26.27 4.96 20.13
N SER A 556 -25.69 5.25 21.31
CA SER A 556 -26.47 5.37 22.55
C SER A 556 -27.41 6.58 22.52
N GLU A 557 -26.96 7.72 21.97
CA GLU A 557 -27.79 8.92 21.86
C GLU A 557 -28.97 8.71 20.90
N ASP A 558 -28.78 8.00 19.79
CA ASP A 558 -29.85 7.63 18.87
C ASP A 558 -30.86 6.67 19.50
N ASP A 559 -30.41 5.70 20.31
CA ASP A 559 -31.29 4.78 21.03
C ASP A 559 -32.12 5.50 22.10
N ASP A 560 -31.52 6.43 22.83
CA ASP A 560 -32.20 7.29 23.80
C ASP A 560 -33.22 8.22 23.13
N ARG A 561 -32.92 8.73 21.93
CA ARG A 561 -33.88 9.52 21.14
C ARG A 561 -35.07 8.67 20.68
N LYS A 562 -34.83 7.44 20.25
CA LYS A 562 -35.90 6.51 19.84
C LYS A 562 -36.77 6.05 21.02
N LYS A 563 -36.23 5.98 22.24
CA LYS A 563 -37.01 5.66 23.45
C LYS A 563 -37.84 6.84 23.97
N LYS A 564 -37.48 8.07 23.60
CA LYS A 564 -38.19 9.31 23.98
C LYS A 564 -39.25 9.75 22.97
N GLN A 565 -39.26 9.17 21.77
CA GLN A 565 -40.31 9.29 20.76
C GLN A 565 -41.27 8.10 20.89
#